data_AF-A0A1I2Z1U9-F1
#
_entry.id   AF-A0A1I2Z1U9-F1
#
_cell.length_a   1.000
_cell.length_b   1.000
_cell.length_c   1.000
_cell.angle_alpha   90.00
_cell.angle_beta   90.00
_cell.angle_gamma   90.00
#
_symmetry.space_group_name_H-M   'P 1'
#
loop_
_entity.id
_entity.type
_entity.pdbx_description
1 polymer ?
#
loop_
_entity_poly.entity_id
_entity_poly.type
_entity_poly.pdbx_seq_one_letter_code
_entity_poly.pdbx_strand_id
1 'polypeptide(L)' 'MYAGRLTCAERLAIESQLRAERTCAKKVQIYMSVSQDSAVQAILQQMAEKGQRHISILNNMLHDAESYSDILQH' A
#
# COMPACT_ATOMS: atom_id res chain seq x y z
N MET A 1 16.04 -7.47 -6.13
CA MET A 1 16.66 -7.26 -4.80
C MET A 1 18.09 -7.75 -4.84
N TYR A 2 19.04 -6.88 -4.50
CA TYR A 2 20.45 -7.25 -4.35
C TYR A 2 20.85 -6.97 -2.90
N ALA A 3 21.32 -7.99 -2.18
CA ALA A 3 21.79 -7.87 -0.78
C ALA A 3 20.83 -7.12 0.18
N GLY A 4 19.53 -7.41 0.13
CA GLY A 4 18.54 -6.77 1.03
C GLY A 4 18.18 -5.32 0.67
N ARG A 5 18.81 -4.72 -0.34
CA ARG A 5 18.46 -3.40 -0.87
C ARG A 5 17.52 -3.53 -2.08
N LEU A 6 16.52 -2.65 -2.11
CA LEU A 6 15.70 -2.41 -3.30
C LEU A 6 16.53 -1.68 -4.35
N THR A 7 16.43 -2.12 -5.60
CA THR A 7 16.90 -1.32 -6.74
C THR A 7 16.05 -0.06 -6.88
N CYS A 8 16.56 0.97 -7.57
CA CYS A 8 15.78 2.20 -7.85
C CYS A 8 14.45 1.88 -8.56
N ALA A 9 14.45 0.92 -9.49
CA ALA A 9 13.26 0.48 -10.20
C ALA A 9 12.23 -0.18 -9.26
N GLU A 10 12.68 -1.06 -8.36
CA GLU A 10 11.82 -1.70 -7.37
C GLU A 10 11.24 -0.70 -6.37
N ARG A 11 12.07 0.25 -5.88
CA ARG A 11 11.60 1.34 -4.99
C ARG A 11 10.52 2.18 -5.69
N LEU A 12 10.77 2.60 -6.92
CA LEU A 12 9.80 3.39 -7.69
C LEU A 12 8.50 2.61 -7.94
N ALA A 13 8.58 1.31 -8.22
CA ALA A 13 7.40 0.46 -8.39
C ALA A 13 6.57 0.38 -7.09
N ILE A 14 7.22 0.21 -5.93
CA ILE A 14 6.55 0.16 -4.63
C ILE A 14 5.90 1.52 -4.30
N GLU A 15 6.60 2.62 -4.51
CA GLU A 15 6.06 3.98 -4.30
C GLU A 15 4.88 4.29 -5.23
N SER A 16 4.96 3.85 -6.48
CA SER A 16 3.86 3.96 -7.45
C SER A 16 2.64 3.16 -6.98
N GLN A 17 2.85 1.91 -6.55
CA GLN A 17 1.77 1.09 -6.00
C GLN A 17 1.17 1.71 -4.74
N LEU A 18 1.98 2.27 -3.84
CA LEU A 18 1.50 2.95 -2.64
C LEU A 18 0.58 4.13 -2.98
N ARG A 19 0.92 4.90 -4.03
CA ARG A 19 0.10 6.01 -4.55
C ARG A 19 -1.21 5.51 -5.15
N ALA A 20 -1.18 4.40 -5.88
CA ALA A 20 -2.37 3.77 -6.43
C ALA A 20 -3.30 3.27 -5.31
N GLU A 21 -2.77 2.61 -4.28
CA GLU A 21 -3.56 2.11 -3.14
C GLU A 21 -4.19 3.26 -2.33
N ARG A 22 -3.45 4.36 -2.10
CA ARG A 22 -4.02 5.57 -1.47
C ARG A 22 -5.15 6.18 -2.29
N THR A 23 -5.06 6.12 -3.62
CA THR A 23 -6.13 6.58 -4.52
C THR A 23 -7.34 5.64 -4.46
N CYS A 24 -7.10 4.33 -4.41
CA CYS A 24 -8.14 3.32 -4.23
C CYS A 24 -8.89 3.53 -2.91
N ALA A 25 -8.16 3.72 -1.79
CA ALA A 25 -8.75 3.96 -0.47
C ALA A 25 -9.68 5.19 -0.47
N LYS A 26 -9.25 6.30 -1.10
CA LYS A 26 -10.09 7.50 -1.24
C LYS A 26 -11.36 7.21 -2.05
N LYS A 27 -11.25 6.48 -3.17
CA LYS A 27 -12.42 6.11 -3.98
C LYS A 27 -13.38 5.21 -3.21
N VAL A 28 -12.87 4.22 -2.48
CA VAL A 28 -13.68 3.34 -1.64
C VAL A 28 -14.46 4.16 -0.60
N GLN A 29 -13.82 5.10 0.09
CA GLN A 29 -14.50 5.99 1.04
C GLN A 29 -15.61 6.83 0.38
N ILE A 30 -15.36 7.37 -0.82
CA ILE A 30 -16.38 8.11 -1.58
C ILE A 30 -17.54 7.19 -1.97
N TYR A 31 -17.26 5.97 -2.47
CA TYR A 31 -18.31 5.04 -2.85
C TYR A 31 -19.11 4.56 -1.64
N MET A 32 -18.48 4.38 -0.47
CA MET A 32 -19.18 4.02 0.75
C MET A 32 -20.14 5.12 1.19
N SER A 33 -19.78 6.39 1.03
CA SER A 33 -20.65 7.50 1.44
C SER A 33 -21.88 7.70 0.54
N VAL A 34 -21.84 7.22 -0.70
CA VAL A 34 -22.95 7.37 -1.66
C VAL A 34 -23.74 6.09 -1.92
N SER A 35 -23.21 4.92 -1.55
CA SER A 35 -23.87 3.62 -1.80
C SER A 35 -24.90 3.33 -0.70
N GLN A 36 -26.14 3.11 -1.10
CA GLN A 36 -27.23 2.71 -0.20
C GLN A 36 -27.46 1.19 -0.16
N ASP A 37 -26.96 0.47 -1.17
CA ASP A 37 -27.06 -0.98 -1.26
C ASP A 37 -26.13 -1.66 -0.24
N SER A 38 -26.70 -2.54 0.60
CA SER A 38 -25.99 -3.20 1.69
C SER A 38 -24.96 -4.22 1.21
N ALA A 39 -25.18 -4.89 0.07
CA ALA A 39 -24.20 -5.80 -0.51
C ALA A 39 -23.01 -5.03 -1.09
N VAL A 40 -23.27 -3.88 -1.73
CA VAL A 40 -22.22 -2.97 -2.20
C VAL A 40 -21.41 -2.41 -1.03
N GLN A 41 -22.07 -1.99 0.05
CA GLN A 41 -21.38 -1.52 1.26
C GLN A 41 -20.48 -2.60 1.87
N ALA A 42 -20.93 -3.86 1.94
CA ALA A 42 -20.12 -4.96 2.44
C ALA A 42 -18.86 -5.21 1.59
N ILE A 43 -18.98 -5.14 0.26
CA ILE A 43 -17.83 -5.26 -0.65
C ILE A 43 -16.87 -4.09 -0.45
N LEU A 44 -17.38 -2.86 -0.35
CA LEU A 44 -16.55 -1.68 -0.16
C LEU A 44 -15.81 -1.71 1.19
N GLN A 45 -16.45 -2.19 2.25
CA GLN A 45 -15.82 -2.41 3.56
C GLN A 45 -14.65 -3.41 3.46
N GLN A 46 -14.84 -4.54 2.78
CA GLN A 46 -13.77 -5.51 2.52
C GLN A 46 -12.62 -4.91 1.70
N MET A 47 -12.94 -4.02 0.75
CA MET A 47 -11.93 -3.31 -0.04
C MET A 47 -11.16 -2.28 0.77
N ALA A 48 -11.79 -1.60 1.72
CA ALA A 48 -11.11 -0.69 2.64
C ALA A 48 -10.08 -1.46 3.50
N GLU A 49 -10.49 -2.60 4.08
CA GLU A 49 -9.62 -3.45 4.89
C GLU A 49 -8.47 -4.06 4.09
N LYS A 50 -8.75 -4.50 2.85
CA LYS A 50 -7.72 -5.01 1.94
C LYS A 50 -6.72 -3.92 1.56
N GLY A 51 -7.20 -2.73 1.18
CA GLY A 51 -6.36 -1.59 0.82
C GLY A 51 -5.47 -1.16 1.98
N GLN A 52 -6.00 -1.12 3.21
CA GLN A 52 -5.20 -0.78 4.39
C GLN A 52 -4.07 -1.80 4.64
N ARG A 53 -4.35 -3.10 4.47
CA ARG A 53 -3.31 -4.15 4.56
C ARG A 53 -2.24 -3.97 3.49
N HIS A 54 -2.62 -3.69 2.24
CA HIS A 54 -1.67 -3.45 1.16
C HIS A 54 -0.77 -2.25 1.48
N ILE A 55 -1.33 -1.12 1.91
CA ILE A 55 -0.58 0.08 2.29
C ILE A 55 0.41 -0.24 3.41
N SER A 56 -0.01 -0.99 4.43
CA SER A 56 0.88 -1.39 5.53
C SER A 56 2.05 -2.23 5.04
N ILE A 57 1.80 -3.24 4.20
CA ILE A 57 2.85 -4.11 3.66
C ILE A 57 3.84 -3.31 2.82
N LEU A 58 3.35 -2.45 1.92
CA LEU A 58 4.20 -1.65 1.03
C LEU A 58 5.06 -0.65 1.81
N ASN A 59 4.52 -0.02 2.87
CA ASN A 59 5.32 0.84 3.74
C ASN A 59 6.40 0.04 4.48
N ASN A 60 6.07 -1.14 5.00
CA ASN A 60 7.05 -2.01 5.67
C ASN A 60 8.17 -2.42 4.70
N MET A 61 7.84 -2.77 3.45
CA MET A 61 8.86 -3.10 2.44
C MET A 61 9.82 -1.94 2.17
N LEU A 62 9.34 -0.70 2.16
CA LEU A 62 10.21 0.48 2.01
C LEU A 62 11.07 0.69 3.27
N HIS A 63 10.48 0.58 4.45
CA HIS A 63 11.17 0.76 5.72
C HIS A 63 12.26 -0.29 5.97
N ASP A 64 11.96 -1.56 5.69
CA ASP A 64 12.92 -2.66 5.82
C ASP A 64 14.10 -2.43 4.89
N ALA A 65 13.84 -2.02 3.64
CA ALA A 65 14.89 -1.73 2.67
C ALA A 65 15.78 -0.54 3.05
N GLU A 66 15.26 0.44 3.78
CA GLU A 66 16.03 1.54 4.36
C GLU A 66 16.84 1.08 5.58
N SER A 67 16.25 0.26 6.44
CA SER A 67 16.93 -0.30 7.62
C SER A 67 18.10 -1.22 7.24
N TYR A 68 17.94 -2.05 6.20
CA TYR A 68 19.04 -2.86 5.64
C TYR A 68 20.14 -2.00 5.00
N SER A 69 19.82 -0.80 4.51
CA SER A 69 20.82 0.13 4.00
C SER A 69 21.75 0.59 5.12
N ASP A 70 21.19 0.98 6.26
CA ASP A 70 21.93 1.53 7.40
C ASP A 70 22.79 0.47 8.11
N ILE A 71 22.28 -0.76 8.25
CA ILE A 71 23.03 -1.87 8.88
C ILE A 71 24.24 -2.28 8.06
N LEU A 72 24.19 -2.20 6.73
CA LEU A 72 25.34 -2.51 5.85
C LEU A 72 26.38 -1.37 5.77
N GLN A 73 26.12 -0.21 6.37
CA GLN A 73 27.06 0.92 6.44
C GLN A 73 27.83 1.00 7.78
N HIS A 74 27.50 0.14 8.76
CA HIS A 74 28.19 0.00 10.04
C HIS A 74 28.90 -1.36 10.14
#